data_AF-A0A511KCK2-F1
#
_entry.id   AF-A0A511KCK2-F1
#
_cell.length_a   1.000
_cell.length_b   1.000
_cell.length_c   1.000
_cell.angle_alpha   90.00
_cell.angle_beta   90.00
_cell.angle_gamma   90.00
#
_symmetry.space_group_name_H-M   'P 1'
#
loop_
_entity.id
_entity.type
_entity.pdbx_description
1 polymer ?
#
loop_
_entity_poly.entity_id
_entity_poly.type
_entity_poly.pdbx_seq_one_letter_code
_entity_poly.pdbx_strand_id
1 'polypeptide(L)'
;MSASPSPGPSKPKISRTATPAESQAAALNKLLSNPDREVRIPERKGDGVGKTLRPPREMMKNVQGSSAGAGSGDFHVYKQSRRREYERLKLMDEEEEFERQKREALERQRAAEAAAEEKTAKNRLKRQRKKEARGKPKAAANGEAEAGGQGDPGEGGEKKRKLAGGAGFKFKTADERDASSGEEGEEEDGSGLQVSAGRGMTKEEEADELRRLQEEEARAQPAKEAGIVIQDDD
;
A
#
# COMPACT_ATOMS: atom_id res chain seq x y z
N MET A 1 57.25 -23.66 28.01
CA MET A 1 56.54 -22.59 28.76
C MET A 1 55.77 -21.75 27.73
N SER A 2 54.54 -22.14 27.38
CA SER A 2 53.72 -21.39 26.42
C SER A 2 52.93 -20.32 27.17
N ALA A 3 53.30 -19.05 26.99
CA ALA A 3 52.58 -17.92 27.56
C ALA A 3 51.15 -17.86 26.97
N SER A 4 50.14 -17.88 27.84
CA SER A 4 48.75 -17.62 27.46
C SER A 4 48.59 -16.19 26.96
N PRO A 5 47.80 -15.94 25.90
CA PRO A 5 47.59 -14.58 25.40
C PRO A 5 46.94 -13.70 26.48
N SER A 6 47.56 -12.54 26.75
CA SER A 6 47.05 -11.53 27.67
C SER A 6 45.62 -11.14 27.28
N PRO A 7 44.69 -10.96 28.24
CA PRO A 7 43.35 -10.48 27.94
C PRO A 7 43.47 -9.10 27.27
N GLY A 8 42.99 -9.00 26.03
CA GLY A 8 42.94 -7.75 25.28
C GLY A 8 42.07 -6.70 25.99
N PRO A 9 42.17 -5.41 25.61
CA PRO A 9 41.45 -4.32 26.26
C PRO A 9 39.94 -4.60 26.25
N SER A 10 39.32 -4.58 27.43
CA SER A 10 37.88 -4.80 27.57
C SER A 10 37.12 -3.72 26.80
N LYS A 11 36.30 -4.13 25.83
CA LYS A 11 35.49 -3.20 25.03
C LYS A 11 34.62 -2.32 25.94
N PRO A 12 34.59 -0.99 25.75
CA PRO A 12 33.81 -0.10 26.60
C PRO A 12 32.32 -0.46 26.50
N LYS A 13 31.68 -0.68 27.64
CA LYS A 13 30.24 -0.92 27.72
C LYS A 13 29.54 0.44 27.69
N ILE A 14 28.60 0.62 26.77
CA ILE A 14 27.78 1.83 26.68
C ILE A 14 26.95 1.97 27.97
N SER A 15 26.93 3.16 28.56
CA SER A 15 26.10 3.44 29.74
C SER A 15 24.62 3.29 29.41
N ARG A 16 23.82 2.81 30.38
CA ARG A 16 22.36 2.71 30.24
C ARG A 16 21.67 4.08 30.14
N THR A 17 22.38 5.16 30.46
CA THR A 17 21.92 6.55 30.38
C THR A 17 22.41 7.27 29.12
N ALA A 18 23.02 6.56 28.18
CA ALA A 18 23.56 7.17 26.96
C ALA A 18 22.45 7.77 26.10
N THR A 19 22.74 8.91 25.48
CA THR A 19 21.82 9.53 24.52
C THR A 19 21.68 8.67 23.26
N PRO A 20 20.58 8.79 22.48
CA PRO A 20 20.45 8.08 21.21
C PRO A 20 21.64 8.34 20.26
N ALA A 21 22.14 9.57 20.23
CA ALA A 21 23.31 9.95 19.43
C ALA A 21 24.59 9.24 19.90
N GLU A 22 24.83 9.14 21.21
CA GLU A 22 25.97 8.37 21.76
C GLU A 22 25.88 6.88 21.44
N SER A 23 24.68 6.30 21.48
CA SER A 23 24.47 4.90 21.13
C SER A 23 24.80 4.61 19.66
N GLN A 24 24.41 5.52 18.76
CA GLN A 24 24.72 5.45 17.33
C GLN A 24 26.22 5.66 17.09
N ALA A 25 26.82 6.67 17.73
CA ALA A 25 28.26 6.92 17.64
C ALA A 25 29.08 5.71 18.10
N ALA A 26 28.69 5.06 19.20
CA ALA A 26 29.35 3.84 19.67
C ALA A 26 29.18 2.65 18.69
N ALA A 27 28.00 2.52 18.05
CA ALA A 27 27.77 1.52 17.01
C ALA A 27 28.62 1.79 15.75
N LEU A 28 28.74 3.06 15.34
CA LEU A 28 29.60 3.49 14.23
C LEU A 28 31.07 3.25 14.54
N ASN A 29 31.56 3.64 15.71
CA ASN A 29 32.94 3.39 16.13
C ASN A 29 33.26 1.88 16.14
N LYS A 30 32.30 1.04 16.53
CA LYS A 30 32.44 -0.42 16.47
C LYS A 30 32.49 -0.93 15.02
N LEU A 31 31.68 -0.38 14.12
CA LEU A 31 31.68 -0.74 12.71
C LEU A 31 32.98 -0.33 12.02
N LEU A 32 33.42 0.91 12.25
CA LEU A 32 34.64 1.50 11.68
C LEU A 32 35.93 0.92 12.26
N SER A 33 35.87 0.20 13.40
CA SER A 33 37.04 -0.48 13.96
C SER A 33 37.63 -1.56 13.04
N ASN A 34 36.80 -2.13 12.15
CA ASN A 34 37.21 -3.15 11.18
C ASN A 34 36.44 -2.92 9.86
N PRO A 35 36.88 -1.98 9.01
CA PRO A 35 36.15 -1.60 7.80
C PRO A 35 36.12 -2.71 6.75
N ASP A 36 37.10 -3.61 6.73
CA ASP A 36 37.19 -4.72 5.78
C ASP A 36 36.21 -5.87 6.09
N ARG A 37 35.55 -5.84 7.26
CA ARG A 37 34.62 -6.89 7.67
C ARG A 37 33.26 -6.67 7.02
N GLU A 38 32.83 -7.64 6.21
CA GLU A 38 31.49 -7.65 5.63
C GLU A 38 30.40 -7.53 6.70
N VAL A 39 29.48 -6.60 6.47
CA VAL A 39 28.36 -6.31 7.36
C VAL A 39 27.16 -7.15 6.93
N ARG A 40 26.80 -8.15 7.75
CA ARG A 40 25.59 -8.94 7.52
C ARG A 40 24.34 -8.16 7.92
N ILE A 41 23.68 -7.57 6.94
CA ILE A 41 22.34 -6.98 7.12
C ILE A 41 21.34 -8.14 7.19
N PRO A 42 20.53 -8.25 8.26
CA PRO A 42 19.51 -9.30 8.34
C PRO A 42 18.45 -9.07 7.26
N GLU A 43 18.13 -10.11 6.52
CA GLU A 43 17.01 -10.09 5.58
C GLU A 43 15.69 -9.89 6.33
N ARG A 44 14.75 -9.18 5.69
CA ARG A 44 13.40 -9.04 6.22
C ARG A 44 12.79 -10.45 6.34
N LYS A 45 12.18 -10.74 7.49
CA LYS A 45 11.42 -11.99 7.66
C LYS A 45 10.30 -12.04 6.61
N GLY A 46 10.06 -13.22 6.05
CA GLY A 46 8.96 -13.43 5.10
C GLY A 46 7.64 -12.91 5.64
N ASP A 47 6.76 -12.48 4.74
CA ASP A 47 5.41 -12.05 5.10
C ASP A 47 4.62 -13.25 5.68
N GLY A 48 3.95 -13.05 6.81
CA GLY A 48 3.14 -14.08 7.48
C GLY A 48 3.50 -14.26 8.96
N VAL A 49 2.98 -15.34 9.55
CA VAL A 49 3.24 -15.70 10.94
C VAL A 49 4.67 -16.24 11.04
N GLY A 50 5.56 -15.51 11.74
CA GLY A 50 7.00 -15.78 11.78
C GLY A 50 7.44 -17.07 12.50
N LYS A 51 6.52 -18.00 12.78
CA LYS A 51 6.78 -19.30 13.40
C LYS A 51 6.51 -20.35 12.33
N THR A 52 7.47 -21.22 12.03
CA THR A 52 7.21 -22.35 11.12
C THR A 52 7.38 -23.65 11.90
N LEU A 53 6.43 -24.57 11.72
CA LEU A 53 6.57 -25.91 12.28
C LEU A 53 7.37 -26.78 11.35
N ARG A 54 8.18 -27.67 11.94
CA ARG A 54 8.88 -28.68 11.16
C ARG A 54 7.85 -29.61 10.51
N PRO A 55 8.03 -29.98 9.24
CA PRO A 55 7.12 -30.88 8.57
C PRO A 55 7.05 -32.22 9.32
N PRO A 56 5.88 -32.89 9.31
CA PRO A 56 5.75 -34.23 9.85
C PRO A 56 6.72 -35.18 9.14
N ARG A 57 7.23 -36.18 9.86
CA ARG A 57 8.13 -37.19 9.27
C ARG A 57 7.29 -38.12 8.39
N GLU A 58 7.75 -38.36 7.16
CA GLU A 58 7.06 -39.24 6.20
C GLU A 58 6.98 -40.70 6.68
N MET A 59 8.07 -41.24 7.23
CA MET A 59 8.13 -42.61 7.72
C MET A 59 8.61 -42.65 9.17
N MET A 60 7.79 -43.24 10.04
CA MET A 60 8.14 -43.54 11.42
C MET A 60 8.83 -44.89 11.45
N LYS A 61 10.11 -44.92 11.87
CA LYS A 61 10.93 -46.14 11.86
C LYS A 61 10.59 -47.13 12.98
N ASN A 62 9.90 -46.67 14.04
CA ASN A 62 9.67 -47.44 15.26
C ASN A 62 8.17 -47.54 15.58
N VAL A 63 7.37 -48.02 14.62
CA VAL A 63 5.94 -48.25 14.84
C VAL A 63 5.76 -49.62 15.51
N GLN A 64 5.35 -49.61 16.77
CA GLN A 64 4.99 -50.83 17.49
C GLN A 64 3.70 -51.43 16.87
N GLY A 65 3.58 -52.76 16.84
CA GLY A 65 2.44 -53.43 16.21
C GLY A 65 1.09 -53.03 16.82
N SER A 66 0.02 -53.05 16.02
CA SER A 66 -1.30 -52.51 16.41
C SER A 66 -1.96 -53.21 17.61
N SER A 67 -1.57 -54.45 17.91
CA SER A 67 -2.06 -55.22 19.06
C SER A 67 -1.14 -55.16 20.28
N ALA A 68 0.00 -54.48 20.18
CA ALA A 68 0.94 -54.39 21.28
C ALA A 68 0.43 -53.36 22.31
N GLY A 69 0.58 -53.68 23.60
CA GLY A 69 0.07 -52.83 24.69
C GLY A 69 0.80 -51.48 24.82
N ALA A 70 0.24 -50.59 25.65
CA ALA A 70 0.82 -49.27 25.91
C ALA A 70 2.21 -49.39 26.56
N GLY A 71 3.23 -48.88 25.87
CA GLY A 71 4.59 -48.77 26.38
C GLY A 71 4.76 -47.57 27.31
N SER A 72 5.80 -47.60 28.16
CA SER A 72 6.12 -46.49 29.08
C SER A 72 6.47 -45.18 28.37
N GLY A 73 6.89 -45.24 27.09
CA GLY A 73 7.21 -44.08 26.27
C GLY A 73 6.02 -43.47 25.53
N ASP A 74 4.88 -44.16 25.44
CA ASP A 74 3.76 -43.76 24.59
C ASP A 74 3.10 -42.46 25.06
N PHE A 75 3.07 -42.24 26.38
CA PHE A 75 2.58 -40.99 26.95
C PHE A 75 3.38 -39.77 26.44
N HIS A 76 4.70 -39.90 26.38
CA HIS A 76 5.54 -38.81 25.88
C HIS A 76 5.38 -38.61 24.38
N VAL A 77 5.21 -39.68 23.60
CA VAL A 77 4.91 -39.59 22.17
C VAL A 77 3.61 -38.82 21.95
N TYR A 78 2.53 -39.18 22.65
CA TYR A 78 1.25 -38.48 22.59
C TYR A 78 1.38 -37.01 23.02
N LYS A 79 2.06 -36.72 24.13
CA LYS A 79 2.27 -35.35 24.63
C LYS A 79 2.97 -34.46 23.59
N GLN A 80 4.02 -34.97 22.95
CA GLN A 80 4.75 -34.23 21.92
C GLN A 80 3.94 -34.08 20.63
N SER A 81 3.23 -35.13 20.21
CA SER A 81 2.33 -35.10 19.05
C SER A 81 1.21 -34.07 19.23
N ARG A 82 0.50 -34.11 20.36
CA ARG A 82 -0.59 -33.18 20.69
C ARG A 82 -0.11 -31.74 20.77
N ARG A 83 1.07 -31.50 21.38
CA ARG A 83 1.66 -30.16 21.42
C ARG A 83 1.95 -29.62 20.03
N ARG A 84 2.57 -30.43 19.15
CA ARG A 84 2.82 -30.05 17.76
C ARG A 84 1.53 -29.77 17.01
N GLU A 85 0.49 -30.57 17.23
CA GLU A 85 -0.79 -30.40 16.56
C GLU A 85 -1.50 -29.11 17.00
N TYR A 86 -1.47 -28.78 18.29
CA TYR A 86 -2.01 -27.50 18.77
C TYR A 86 -1.22 -26.30 18.28
N GLU A 87 0.10 -26.40 18.22
CA GLU A 87 0.93 -25.36 17.60
C GLU A 87 0.59 -25.23 16.10
N ARG A 88 0.26 -26.33 15.41
CA ARG A 88 -0.10 -26.35 13.98
C ARG A 88 -1.43 -25.67 13.71
N LEU A 89 -2.47 -26.07 14.45
CA LEU A 89 -3.79 -25.45 14.34
C LEU A 89 -3.72 -23.96 14.66
N LYS A 90 -3.03 -23.61 15.76
CA LYS A 90 -2.83 -22.21 16.13
C LYS A 90 -2.11 -21.41 15.05
N LEU A 91 -1.13 -22.00 14.36
CA LEU A 91 -0.44 -21.33 13.26
C LEU A 91 -1.38 -21.06 12.10
N MET A 92 -2.17 -22.05 11.70
CA MET A 92 -3.16 -21.93 10.62
C MET A 92 -4.21 -20.86 10.94
N ASP A 93 -4.70 -20.83 12.18
CA ASP A 93 -5.64 -19.81 12.63
C ASP A 93 -4.99 -18.40 12.61
N GLU A 94 -3.76 -18.26 13.13
CA GLU A 94 -3.00 -16.99 13.10
C GLU A 94 -2.74 -16.51 11.65
N GLU A 95 -2.49 -17.44 10.71
CA GLU A 95 -2.26 -17.16 9.29
C GLU A 95 -3.55 -16.69 8.60
N GLU A 96 -4.67 -17.38 8.82
CA GLU A 96 -5.97 -17.00 8.27
C GLU A 96 -6.41 -15.62 8.76
N GLU A 97 -6.26 -15.35 10.06
CA GLU A 97 -6.55 -14.03 10.63
C GLU A 97 -5.67 -12.93 10.04
N PHE A 98 -4.37 -13.20 9.85
CA PHE A 98 -3.44 -12.26 9.23
C PHE A 98 -3.81 -11.96 7.78
N GLU A 99 -4.12 -12.99 6.99
CA GLU A 99 -4.54 -12.82 5.60
C GLU A 99 -5.85 -12.04 5.48
N ARG A 100 -6.83 -12.35 6.33
CA ARG A 100 -8.11 -11.62 6.37
C ARG A 100 -7.89 -10.14 6.65
N GLN A 101 -7.13 -9.82 7.70
CA GLN A 101 -6.81 -8.43 8.06
C GLN A 101 -6.02 -7.71 6.95
N LYS A 102 -5.08 -8.41 6.31
CA LYS A 102 -4.31 -7.86 5.19
C LYS A 102 -5.21 -7.53 4.00
N ARG A 103 -6.14 -8.42 3.64
CA ARG A 103 -7.11 -8.18 2.55
C ARG A 103 -8.01 -6.98 2.87
N GLU A 104 -8.59 -6.96 4.06
CA GLU A 104 -9.44 -5.84 4.51
C GLU A 104 -8.68 -4.51 4.50
N ALA A 105 -7.44 -4.49 4.99
CA ALA A 105 -6.62 -3.28 4.99
C ALA A 105 -6.32 -2.78 3.57
N LEU A 106 -6.02 -3.68 2.62
CA LEU A 106 -5.77 -3.32 1.23
C LEU A 106 -7.04 -2.81 0.54
N GLU A 107 -8.18 -3.46 0.77
CA GLU A 107 -9.48 -3.01 0.23
C GLU A 107 -9.85 -1.64 0.77
N ARG A 108 -9.65 -1.41 2.07
CA ARG A 108 -9.89 -0.12 2.71
C ARG A 108 -8.99 0.98 2.17
N GLN A 109 -7.71 0.68 1.91
CA GLN A 109 -6.77 1.62 1.29
C GLN A 109 -7.21 1.97 -0.13
N ARG A 110 -7.53 0.97 -0.96
CA ARG A 110 -8.02 1.17 -2.33
C ARG A 110 -9.28 2.01 -2.39
N ALA A 111 -10.25 1.75 -1.51
CA ALA A 111 -11.48 2.53 -1.43
C ALA A 111 -11.21 4.00 -1.04
N ALA A 112 -10.30 4.23 -0.09
CA ALA A 112 -9.91 5.58 0.31
C ALA A 112 -9.18 6.34 -0.80
N GLU A 113 -8.28 5.65 -1.52
CA GLU A 113 -7.56 6.19 -2.68
C GLU A 113 -8.51 6.54 -3.82
N ALA A 114 -9.41 5.62 -4.20
CA ALA A 114 -10.42 5.88 -5.23
C ALA A 114 -11.32 7.08 -4.87
N ALA A 115 -11.79 7.19 -3.63
CA ALA A 115 -12.59 8.32 -3.18
C ALA A 115 -11.81 9.65 -3.21
N ALA A 116 -10.51 9.62 -2.95
CA ALA A 116 -9.64 10.79 -3.06
C ALA A 116 -9.39 11.17 -4.53
N GLU A 117 -9.16 10.18 -5.40
CA GLU A 117 -8.98 10.34 -6.83
C GLU A 117 -10.22 10.92 -7.49
N GLU A 118 -11.42 10.44 -7.17
CA GLU A 118 -12.66 11.01 -7.69
C GLU A 118 -12.83 12.49 -7.32
N LYS A 119 -12.55 12.85 -6.06
CA LYS A 119 -12.63 14.24 -5.60
C LYS A 119 -11.60 15.11 -6.31
N THR A 120 -10.37 14.63 -6.45
CA THR A 120 -9.30 15.37 -7.13
C THR A 120 -9.54 15.48 -8.63
N ALA A 121 -10.06 14.44 -9.30
CA ALA A 121 -10.44 14.43 -10.72
C ALA A 121 -11.59 15.42 -10.99
N LYS A 122 -12.67 15.39 -10.19
CA LYS A 122 -13.77 16.36 -10.28
C LYS A 122 -13.25 17.80 -10.15
N ASN A 123 -12.36 18.05 -9.21
CA ASN A 123 -11.74 19.38 -9.01
C ASN A 123 -10.79 19.76 -10.15
N ARG A 124 -10.02 18.82 -10.69
CA ARG A 124 -9.13 19.01 -11.84
C ARG A 124 -9.93 19.39 -13.10
N LEU A 125 -11.01 18.66 -13.39
CA LEU A 125 -11.91 18.95 -14.51
C LEU A 125 -12.53 20.35 -14.38
N LYS A 126 -12.98 20.75 -13.18
CA LYS A 126 -13.49 22.11 -12.93
C LYS A 126 -12.44 23.19 -13.21
N ARG A 127 -11.17 22.95 -12.86
CA ARG A 127 -10.07 23.89 -13.14
C ARG A 127 -9.71 23.94 -14.63
N GLN A 128 -9.68 22.80 -15.32
CA GLN A 128 -9.42 22.73 -16.76
C GLN A 128 -10.50 23.47 -17.56
N ARG A 129 -11.78 23.22 -17.28
CA ARG A 129 -12.90 23.96 -17.91
C ARG A 129 -12.77 25.48 -17.71
N LYS A 130 -12.38 25.93 -16.51
CA LYS A 130 -12.14 27.36 -16.24
C LYS A 130 -10.91 27.90 -16.99
N LYS A 131 -9.84 27.11 -17.13
CA LYS A 131 -8.65 27.48 -17.90
C LYS A 131 -8.97 27.59 -19.39
N GLU A 132 -9.68 26.63 -19.95
CA GLU A 132 -10.14 26.65 -21.35
C GLU A 132 -11.07 27.83 -21.63
N ALA A 133 -12.00 28.14 -20.72
CA ALA A 133 -12.88 29.31 -20.84
C ALA A 133 -12.13 30.65 -20.80
N ARG A 134 -11.01 30.73 -20.07
CA ARG A 134 -10.16 31.94 -19.97
C ARG A 134 -9.10 32.01 -21.07
N GLY A 135 -8.68 30.86 -21.60
CA GLY A 135 -7.63 30.72 -22.61
C GLY A 135 -8.15 30.75 -24.05
N LYS A 136 -9.46 30.80 -24.28
CA LYS A 136 -10.03 31.19 -25.58
C LYS A 136 -9.82 32.69 -25.75
N PRO A 137 -8.89 33.17 -26.60
CA PRO A 137 -8.86 34.58 -26.95
C PRO A 137 -10.22 34.92 -27.58
N LYS A 138 -10.82 36.04 -27.17
CA LYS A 138 -11.93 36.65 -27.89
C LYS A 138 -11.40 37.06 -29.28
N ALA A 139 -11.38 36.12 -30.21
CA ALA A 139 -11.32 36.44 -31.62
C ALA A 139 -12.72 36.95 -31.99
N ALA A 140 -12.81 38.28 -32.14
CA ALA A 140 -13.85 39.02 -32.85
C ALA A 140 -15.31 38.84 -32.39
N ALA A 141 -15.77 39.73 -31.51
CA ALA A 141 -17.13 40.27 -31.60
C ALA A 141 -17.17 41.63 -30.87
N ASN A 142 -17.05 42.68 -31.67
CA ASN A 142 -17.45 44.04 -31.33
C ASN A 142 -18.99 44.06 -31.29
N GLY A 143 -19.61 44.66 -30.26
CA GLY A 143 -21.07 44.84 -30.22
C GLY A 143 -21.68 44.85 -28.82
N GLU A 144 -22.07 46.03 -28.37
CA GLU A 144 -22.88 46.36 -27.19
C GLU A 144 -24.13 45.48 -26.99
N ALA A 145 -24.42 45.09 -25.74
CA ALA A 145 -25.77 44.97 -25.18
C ALA A 145 -25.74 44.71 -23.66
N GLU A 146 -26.66 45.41 -23.00
CA GLU A 146 -26.94 45.55 -21.57
C GLU A 146 -27.87 44.43 -21.02
N ALA A 147 -28.16 44.47 -19.71
CA ALA A 147 -29.07 43.61 -18.90
C ALA A 147 -28.65 42.14 -18.67
N GLY A 148 -28.75 41.52 -17.49
CA GLY A 148 -29.30 41.86 -16.16
C GLY A 148 -29.58 40.54 -15.41
N GLY A 149 -29.57 40.53 -14.07
CA GLY A 149 -30.29 39.51 -13.27
C GLY A 149 -29.52 38.65 -12.26
N GLN A 150 -29.44 39.15 -11.02
CA GLN A 150 -29.83 38.55 -9.72
C GLN A 150 -29.52 37.07 -9.35
N GLY A 151 -28.98 36.85 -8.13
CA GLY A 151 -29.41 35.73 -7.24
C GLY A 151 -28.34 34.92 -6.47
N ASP A 152 -27.95 35.40 -5.28
CA ASP A 152 -27.27 34.75 -4.11
C ASP A 152 -28.23 33.75 -3.37
N PRO A 153 -27.95 32.96 -2.28
CA PRO A 153 -26.75 32.74 -1.42
C PRO A 153 -26.36 31.26 -1.07
N GLY A 154 -25.23 31.11 -0.37
CA GLY A 154 -24.97 30.05 0.65
C GLY A 154 -24.30 28.76 0.15
N GLU A 155 -23.44 28.06 0.87
CA GLU A 155 -22.88 28.13 2.23
C GLU A 155 -21.73 27.10 2.25
N GLY A 156 -20.60 27.43 2.89
CA GLY A 156 -19.46 26.52 2.99
C GLY A 156 -18.15 27.21 3.34
N GLY A 157 -18.16 28.02 4.40
CA GLY A 157 -17.00 28.75 4.87
C GLY A 157 -15.87 27.82 5.31
N GLU A 158 -14.82 27.71 4.48
CA GLU A 158 -13.55 27.15 4.89
C GLU A 158 -12.90 28.13 5.89
N LYS A 159 -13.03 27.81 7.18
CA LYS A 159 -12.25 28.44 8.26
C LYS A 159 -10.77 28.21 7.97
N LYS A 160 -10.13 29.20 7.33
CA LYS A 160 -8.67 29.32 7.25
C LYS A 160 -8.14 29.40 8.69
N ARG A 161 -7.63 28.28 9.20
CA ARG A 161 -6.80 28.25 10.39
C ARG A 161 -5.54 29.06 10.08
N LYS A 162 -5.47 30.25 10.67
CA LYS A 162 -4.30 31.13 10.65
C LYS A 162 -3.17 30.39 11.36
N LEU A 163 -2.16 29.94 10.61
CA LEU A 163 -0.94 29.38 11.17
C LEU A 163 -0.24 30.50 11.95
N ALA A 164 -0.05 30.28 13.25
CA ALA A 164 0.68 31.20 14.11
C ALA A 164 2.15 31.22 13.68
N GLY A 165 2.59 32.34 13.14
CA GLY A 165 3.96 32.55 12.67
C GLY A 165 3.98 33.60 11.58
N GLY A 166 4.22 34.85 11.96
CA GLY A 166 4.27 35.99 11.05
C GLY A 166 5.43 35.87 10.06
N ALA A 167 5.15 35.28 8.90
CA ALA A 167 5.88 35.51 7.66
C ALA A 167 4.90 35.21 6.51
N GLY A 168 4.53 36.23 5.75
CA GLY A 168 3.55 36.11 4.67
C GLY A 168 4.07 35.21 3.57
N PHE A 169 3.57 33.97 3.49
CA PHE A 169 3.78 33.09 2.35
C PHE A 169 2.97 33.62 1.15
N LYS A 170 3.63 34.38 0.27
CA LYS A 170 3.05 34.84 -0.99
C LYS A 170 3.09 33.67 -1.99
N PHE A 171 1.92 33.20 -2.42
CA PHE A 171 1.82 32.19 -3.45
C PHE A 171 2.19 32.83 -4.79
N LYS A 172 3.28 32.38 -5.42
CA LYS A 172 3.71 32.84 -6.76
C LYS A 172 2.62 32.56 -7.79
N THR A 173 2.38 33.52 -8.67
CA THR A 173 1.46 33.38 -9.81
C THR A 173 2.05 32.44 -10.86
N ALA A 174 1.23 31.96 -11.80
CA ALA A 174 1.68 31.01 -12.82
C ALA A 174 2.80 31.59 -13.71
N ASP A 175 2.73 32.89 -14.02
CA ASP A 175 3.75 33.61 -14.80
C ASP A 175 5.11 33.67 -14.11
N GLU A 176 5.16 33.78 -12.77
CA GLU A 176 6.43 33.85 -12.02
C GLU A 176 7.14 32.50 -11.89
N ARG A 177 6.46 31.39 -12.24
CA ARG A 177 7.02 30.04 -12.15
C ARG A 177 7.68 29.60 -13.45
N ASP A 178 7.19 30.08 -14.59
CA ASP A 178 7.78 29.82 -15.91
C ASP A 178 9.03 30.66 -16.18
N ALA A 179 9.18 31.81 -15.53
CA ALA A 179 10.32 32.71 -15.75
C ALA A 179 11.64 32.27 -15.08
N SER A 180 11.66 31.17 -14.29
CA SER A 180 12.86 30.73 -13.57
C SER A 180 13.42 29.37 -13.98
N SER A 181 13.03 28.83 -15.14
CA SER A 181 13.52 27.54 -15.64
C SER A 181 14.08 27.59 -17.07
N GLY A 182 14.65 28.72 -17.49
CA GLY A 182 15.34 28.86 -18.78
C GLY A 182 16.87 28.83 -18.64
N GLU A 183 17.53 28.12 -19.57
CA GLU A 183 18.98 27.85 -19.75
C GLU A 183 19.54 26.71 -18.86
N GLU A 184 20.06 25.57 -19.36
CA GLU A 184 20.72 25.16 -20.63
C GLU A 184 20.34 23.65 -20.93
N GLY A 185 19.97 23.19 -22.14
CA GLY A 185 20.81 22.72 -23.29
C GLY A 185 21.48 21.35 -23.01
N GLU A 186 21.42 20.23 -23.77
CA GLU A 186 21.14 19.88 -25.19
C GLU A 186 20.93 18.34 -25.33
N GLU A 187 20.15 17.91 -26.36
CA GLU A 187 20.32 16.80 -27.37
C GLU A 187 20.77 15.37 -26.92
N GLU A 188 20.42 14.20 -27.46
CA GLU A 188 19.56 13.58 -28.51
C GLU A 188 19.45 12.07 -28.08
N ASP A 189 18.38 11.31 -28.33
CA ASP A 189 18.34 10.28 -29.39
C ASP A 189 17.01 9.47 -29.32
N GLY A 190 16.56 8.99 -30.47
CA GLY A 190 15.18 8.60 -30.75
C GLY A 190 14.73 7.17 -30.47
N SER A 191 13.41 7.00 -30.42
CA SER A 191 12.71 5.86 -31.01
C SER A 191 11.25 6.25 -31.27
N GLY A 192 10.90 6.47 -32.53
CA GLY A 192 9.55 6.83 -32.97
C GLY A 192 8.56 5.69 -32.75
N LEU A 193 7.63 5.89 -31.81
CA LEU A 193 6.43 5.06 -31.68
C LEU A 193 5.36 5.65 -32.60
N GLN A 194 5.14 5.01 -33.75
CA GLN A 194 4.06 5.36 -34.67
C GLN A 194 2.72 5.11 -33.99
N VAL A 195 2.07 6.18 -33.51
CA VAL A 195 0.68 6.12 -33.07
C VAL A 195 -0.17 6.16 -34.33
N SER A 196 -0.55 4.99 -34.83
CA SER A 196 -1.55 4.89 -35.90
C SER A 196 -2.84 5.55 -35.41
N ALA A 197 -3.24 6.63 -36.07
CA ALA A 197 -4.48 7.33 -35.83
C ALA A 197 -5.64 6.32 -35.78
N GLY A 198 -6.22 6.18 -34.58
CA GLY A 198 -7.37 5.32 -34.34
C GLY A 198 -8.50 5.74 -35.27
N ARG A 199 -8.92 4.81 -36.13
CA ARG A 199 -10.15 4.87 -36.89
C ARG A 199 -11.28 5.09 -35.89
N GLY A 200 -11.91 6.27 -35.91
CA GLY A 200 -13.03 6.58 -35.03
C GLY A 200 -14.12 5.54 -35.24
N MET A 201 -14.51 4.86 -34.16
CA MET A 201 -15.61 3.90 -34.21
C MET A 201 -16.88 4.63 -34.61
N THR A 202 -17.63 4.00 -35.50
CA THR A 202 -18.90 4.53 -35.96
C THR A 202 -19.92 4.50 -34.82
N LYS A 203 -20.91 5.40 -34.83
CA LYS A 203 -21.95 5.47 -33.78
C LYS A 203 -22.74 4.16 -33.62
N GLU A 204 -22.72 3.31 -34.64
CA GLU A 204 -23.34 1.99 -34.64
C GLU A 204 -22.49 0.97 -33.87
N GLU A 205 -21.16 1.00 -34.04
CA GLU A 205 -20.22 0.15 -33.29
C GLU A 205 -20.20 0.52 -31.79
N GLU A 206 -20.30 1.80 -31.46
CA GLU A 206 -20.38 2.28 -30.07
C GLU A 206 -21.71 1.86 -29.39
N ALA A 207 -22.81 1.82 -30.16
CA ALA A 207 -24.10 1.35 -29.66
C ALA A 207 -24.13 -0.17 -29.42
N ASP A 208 -23.44 -0.95 -30.26
CA ASP A 208 -23.33 -2.40 -30.11
C ASP A 208 -22.40 -2.79 -28.95
N GLU A 209 -21.32 -2.05 -28.70
CA GLU A 209 -20.50 -2.23 -27.50
C GLU A 209 -21.27 -1.90 -26.21
N LEU A 210 -22.06 -0.82 -26.20
CA LEU A 210 -22.91 -0.47 -25.06
C LEU A 210 -23.96 -1.54 -24.75
N ARG A 211 -24.53 -2.18 -25.78
CA ARG A 211 -25.48 -3.30 -25.59
C ARG A 211 -24.79 -4.53 -25.01
N ARG A 212 -23.58 -4.88 -25.48
CA ARG A 212 -22.81 -6.00 -24.93
C ARG A 212 -22.43 -5.78 -23.48
N LEU A 213 -22.02 -4.56 -23.11
CA LEU A 213 -21.70 -4.21 -21.72
C LEU A 213 -22.93 -4.25 -20.82
N GLN A 214 -24.11 -3.83 -21.31
CA GLN A 214 -25.37 -3.95 -20.57
C GLN A 214 -25.80 -5.41 -20.38
N GLU A 215 -25.57 -6.29 -21.36
CA GLU A 215 -25.83 -7.72 -21.24
C GLU A 215 -24.87 -8.42 -20.25
N GLU A 216 -23.60 -8.03 -20.23
CA GLU A 216 -22.62 -8.52 -19.25
C GLU A 216 -22.94 -8.04 -17.83
N GLU A 217 -23.39 -6.79 -17.65
CA GLU A 217 -23.84 -6.25 -16.37
C GLU A 217 -25.11 -6.94 -15.86
N ALA A 218 -26.05 -7.26 -16.76
CA ALA A 218 -27.25 -8.02 -16.42
C ALA A 218 -26.92 -9.47 -16.02
N ARG A 219 -25.88 -10.07 -16.62
CA ARG A 219 -25.39 -11.42 -16.27
C ARG A 219 -24.61 -11.44 -14.95
N ALA A 220 -24.02 -10.32 -14.56
CA ALA A 220 -23.22 -10.17 -13.34
C ALA A 220 -24.06 -9.83 -12.08
N GLN A 221 -25.38 -9.63 -12.20
CA GLN A 221 -26.23 -9.42 -11.02
C GLN A 221 -26.39 -10.75 -10.25
N PRO A 222 -26.05 -10.79 -8.94
CA PRO A 222 -26.22 -11.99 -8.13
C PRO A 222 -27.72 -12.30 -7.99
N ALA A 223 -28.08 -13.58 -8.14
CA ALA A 223 -29.45 -14.05 -7.96
C ALA A 223 -29.98 -13.63 -6.59
N LYS A 224 -31.16 -13.02 -6.56
CA LYS A 224 -31.86 -12.71 -5.30
C LYS A 224 -32.13 -14.04 -4.59
N GLU A 225 -31.47 -14.24 -3.45
CA GLU A 225 -31.59 -15.43 -2.63
C GLU A 225 -33.07 -15.64 -2.26
N ALA A 226 -33.64 -16.77 -2.70
CA ALA A 226 -34.96 -17.20 -2.25
C ALA A 226 -34.82 -17.62 -0.79
N GLY A 227 -35.31 -16.77 0.12
CA GLY A 227 -35.36 -17.06 1.55
C GLY A 227 -36.12 -18.35 1.81
N ILE A 228 -35.45 -19.32 2.44
CA ILE A 228 -36.07 -20.54 2.93
C ILE A 228 -36.94 -20.17 4.13
N VAL A 229 -38.26 -20.28 3.97
CA VAL A 229 -39.23 -20.18 5.06
C VAL A 229 -39.34 -21.56 5.70
N ILE A 230 -38.78 -21.71 6.90
CA ILE A 230 -39.02 -22.88 7.74
C ILE A 230 -40.39 -22.67 8.40
N GLN A 231 -41.35 -23.51 8.04
CA GLN A 231 -42.61 -23.64 8.77
C GLN A 231 -42.38 -24.68 9.86
N ASP A 232 -42.37 -24.23 11.11
CA ASP A 232 -42.48 -25.11 12.27
C ASP A 232 -43.96 -25.52 12.39
N ASP A 233 -44.28 -26.76 12.02
CA ASP A 233 -45.58 -27.39 12.30
C ASP A 233 -45.57 -27.94 13.74
N ASP A 234 -46.55 -27.51 14.54
CA ASP A 234 -46.90 -28.02 15.88
C ASP A 234 -47.29 -29.51 15.87
#